data_AF-A0A972CS45-F1
#
_entry.id   AF-A0A972CS45-F1
#
_cell.length_a   1.000
_cell.length_b   1.000
_cell.length_c   1.000
_cell.angle_alpha   90.00
_cell.angle_beta   90.00
_cell.angle_gamma   90.00
#
_symmetry.space_group_name_H-M   'P 1'
#
loop_
_entity.id
_entity.type
_entity.pdbx_description
1 polymer ?
#
loop_
_entity_poly.entity_id
_entity_poly.type
_entity_poly.pdbx_seq_one_letter_code
_entity_poly.pdbx_strand_id
1 'polypeptide(L)'
;MKESYVDLVNIRRMVFAEIARIAYNDVDLNELERSPYNIIPGEVAKYRENIFRERAIVEERLRLTMGLDARHLSEFARVTDGIEEVNVNEMMFIPPLVNVITFACEACPVRAFVVTDNCRKCLAHPCTNVCPVNAVSIGRDRAIIDKEKCIKCGKCKETCPYNAIVEYDRPCAQVCGVNAIESDELGRAKINEEKCVSCGRCITQCPFGAIADKSQIYQLVQALKSKEHMYAIIAPSFIGQFGVLANPMQIFEGIKQLGFKDVVEVSLGADITTLNEAKEFLEKVPKEHPFMGTSCCNSWTMMVQKMFPEQYKYISDSASPMVETAKYIKEKDPEAIITFIGPCISKKLEALRDDVKDYVHFVITFEELMGMFVAKNIELSEIVIDKDVQDASSLGRGYAVAGGVAEAVKKTAQRLDPSREIQIESASNLHDCVKLMRLAKAGKKDGYLLEGMACPNGCVAGPGTLASYNRVKKAIAEFKNQSAYSTPFENEKIREDLKR
;
A
#
# COMPACT_ATOMS: atom_id res chain seq x y z
N MET A 1 -11.67 -16.84 5.83
CA MET A 1 -11.95 -15.89 6.93
C MET A 1 -10.73 -15.78 7.86
N LYS A 2 -9.56 -15.45 7.30
CA LYS A 2 -8.23 -15.54 7.95
C LYS A 2 -7.34 -14.32 7.62
N GLU A 3 -7.93 -13.18 7.24
CA GLU A 3 -7.22 -12.14 6.48
C GLU A 3 -6.91 -10.84 7.25
N SER A 4 -7.20 -10.73 8.55
CA SER A 4 -6.69 -9.62 9.36
C SER A 4 -6.41 -10.02 10.79
N TYR A 5 -5.24 -9.62 11.31
CA TYR A 5 -4.95 -9.59 12.74
C TYR A 5 -5.90 -8.58 13.41
N VAL A 6 -7.06 -9.06 13.88
CA VAL A 6 -8.19 -8.21 14.32
C VAL A 6 -7.73 -7.20 15.37
N ASP A 7 -6.97 -7.64 16.37
CA ASP A 7 -6.46 -6.77 17.43
C ASP A 7 -5.50 -5.69 16.90
N LEU A 8 -4.61 -6.06 15.98
CA LEU A 8 -3.66 -5.12 15.39
C LEU A 8 -4.38 -4.01 14.60
N VAL A 9 -5.37 -4.40 13.80
CA VAL A 9 -6.20 -3.46 13.04
C VAL A 9 -7.01 -2.57 13.97
N ASN A 10 -7.56 -3.12 15.05
CA ASN A 10 -8.30 -2.34 16.05
C ASN A 10 -7.39 -1.28 16.71
N ILE A 11 -6.18 -1.64 17.12
CA ILE A 11 -5.23 -0.67 17.71
C ILE A 11 -4.87 0.42 16.69
N ARG A 12 -4.60 0.08 15.42
CA ARG A 12 -4.30 1.08 14.39
C ARG A 12 -5.46 2.06 14.21
N ARG A 13 -6.70 1.56 14.13
CA ARG A 13 -7.91 2.39 14.05
C ARG A 13 -8.06 3.32 15.26
N MET A 14 -7.81 2.81 16.48
CA MET A 14 -7.86 3.63 17.69
C MET A 14 -6.81 4.74 17.67
N VAL A 15 -5.58 4.46 17.21
CA VAL A 15 -4.52 5.48 17.05
C VAL A 15 -4.93 6.54 16.04
N PHE A 16 -5.42 6.15 14.86
CA PHE A 16 -5.86 7.10 13.83
C PHE A 16 -7.02 7.97 14.32
N ALA A 17 -8.00 7.37 15.00
CA ALA A 17 -9.13 8.10 15.58
C ALA A 17 -8.68 9.06 16.69
N GLU A 18 -7.73 8.66 17.53
CA GLU A 18 -7.21 9.50 18.61
C GLU A 18 -6.49 10.74 18.07
N ILE A 19 -5.59 10.59 17.08
CA ILE A 19 -4.94 11.73 16.44
C ILE A 19 -5.94 12.65 15.74
N ALA A 20 -6.92 12.07 15.04
CA ALA A 20 -7.99 12.87 14.43
C ALA A 20 -8.80 13.64 15.48
N ARG A 21 -9.12 13.05 16.64
CA ARG A 21 -9.80 13.74 17.74
C ARG A 21 -8.96 14.88 18.31
N ILE A 22 -7.66 14.65 18.54
CA ILE A 22 -6.73 15.69 19.00
C ILE A 22 -6.76 16.87 18.04
N ALA A 23 -6.66 16.61 16.72
CA ALA A 23 -6.66 17.66 15.71
C ALA A 23 -8.01 18.39 15.59
N TYR A 24 -9.13 17.67 15.59
CA TYR A 24 -10.46 18.28 15.46
C TYR A 24 -10.82 19.14 16.67
N ASN A 25 -10.39 18.75 17.87
CA ASN A 25 -10.76 19.41 19.14
C ASN A 25 -9.70 20.40 19.66
N ASP A 26 -8.65 20.71 18.88
CA ASP A 26 -7.55 21.61 19.28
C ASP A 26 -6.94 21.23 20.65
N VAL A 27 -6.77 19.93 20.89
CA VAL A 27 -6.14 19.44 22.12
C VAL A 27 -4.67 19.84 22.11
N ASP A 28 -4.18 20.35 23.25
CA ASP A 28 -2.75 20.64 23.44
C ASP A 28 -1.92 19.40 23.11
N LEU A 29 -0.97 19.54 22.18
CA LEU A 29 -0.13 18.44 21.71
C LEU A 29 0.75 17.85 22.82
N ASN A 30 0.99 18.59 23.90
CA ASN A 30 1.64 18.05 25.10
C ASN A 30 0.84 16.94 25.78
N GLU A 31 -0.48 16.89 25.55
CA GLU A 31 -1.37 15.86 26.09
C GLU A 31 -1.31 14.54 25.29
N LEU A 32 -0.55 14.49 24.19
CA LEU A 32 -0.35 13.27 23.40
C LEU A 32 0.20 12.10 24.26
N GLU A 33 0.99 12.42 25.29
CA GLU A 33 1.53 11.44 26.26
C GLU A 33 0.43 10.73 27.09
N ARG A 34 -0.80 11.29 27.15
CA ARG A 34 -1.94 10.65 27.81
C ARG A 34 -2.69 9.67 26.90
N SER A 35 -2.65 9.85 25.58
CA SER A 35 -3.39 9.02 24.63
C SER A 35 -3.13 7.51 24.73
N PRO A 36 -1.90 7.01 25.04
CA PRO A 36 -1.69 5.58 25.29
C PRO A 36 -2.56 4.99 26.41
N TYR A 37 -2.93 5.80 27.41
CA TYR A 37 -3.79 5.38 28.52
C TYR A 37 -5.27 5.31 28.12
N ASN A 38 -5.69 6.15 27.16
CA ASN A 38 -7.03 6.08 26.57
C ASN A 38 -7.18 4.85 25.66
N ILE A 39 -6.15 4.57 24.86
CA ILE A 39 -6.14 3.46 23.90
C ILE A 39 -5.98 2.11 24.61
N ILE A 40 -5.12 2.04 25.63
CA ILE A 40 -4.88 0.83 26.44
C ILE A 40 -5.16 1.14 27.92
N PRO A 41 -6.44 1.14 28.33
CA PRO A 41 -6.83 1.44 29.71
C PRO A 41 -6.58 0.26 30.65
N GLY A 42 -6.48 0.56 31.94
CA GLY A 42 -6.24 -0.43 33.01
C GLY A 42 -4.76 -0.71 33.27
N GLU A 43 -4.49 -1.77 34.03
CA GLU A 43 -3.14 -2.11 34.50
C GLU A 43 -2.61 -3.44 33.92
N VAL A 44 -3.48 -4.23 33.29
CA VAL A 44 -3.16 -5.58 32.81
C VAL A 44 -2.96 -5.57 31.29
N ALA A 45 -1.81 -6.09 30.85
CA ALA A 45 -1.47 -6.26 29.44
C ALA A 45 -2.43 -7.24 28.75
N LYS A 46 -2.79 -6.97 27.50
CA LYS A 46 -3.72 -7.82 26.72
C LYS A 46 -3.05 -8.55 25.56
N TYR A 47 -2.04 -7.93 24.96
CA TYR A 47 -1.43 -8.32 23.69
C TYR A 47 0.03 -8.74 23.84
N ARG A 48 0.72 -8.26 24.88
CA ARG A 48 2.15 -8.45 25.12
C ARG A 48 2.43 -8.80 26.58
N GLU A 49 3.70 -9.00 26.88
CA GLU A 49 4.15 -9.47 28.19
C GLU A 49 3.89 -8.48 29.34
N ASN A 50 3.80 -7.18 29.04
CA ASN A 50 3.49 -6.15 30.04
C ASN A 50 2.87 -4.89 29.43
N ILE A 51 2.14 -4.14 30.28
CA ILE A 51 1.36 -2.94 29.90
C ILE A 51 2.26 -1.78 29.45
N PHE A 52 3.47 -1.67 30.01
CA PHE A 52 4.41 -0.60 29.67
C PHE A 52 4.89 -0.73 28.22
N ARG A 53 5.23 -1.95 27.77
CA ARG A 53 5.63 -2.21 26.38
C ARG A 53 4.47 -1.94 25.42
N GLU A 54 3.24 -2.29 25.77
CA GLU A 54 2.09 -2.00 24.93
C GLU A 54 1.88 -0.49 24.74
N ARG A 55 1.91 0.29 25.83
CA ARG A 55 1.76 1.75 25.79
C ARG A 55 2.90 2.42 25.04
N ALA A 56 4.15 1.99 25.27
CA ALA A 56 5.30 2.51 24.54
C ALA A 56 5.17 2.27 23.02
N ILE A 57 4.61 1.13 22.59
CA ILE A 57 4.39 0.87 21.15
C ILE A 57 3.28 1.78 20.61
N VAL A 58 2.24 2.06 21.41
CA VAL A 58 1.19 3.02 21.04
C VAL A 58 1.76 4.44 20.93
N GLU A 59 2.66 4.86 21.81
CA GLU A 59 3.37 6.15 21.70
C GLU A 59 4.07 6.29 20.35
N GLU A 60 4.83 5.28 19.91
CA GLU A 60 5.49 5.36 18.60
C GLU A 60 4.51 5.39 17.44
N ARG A 61 3.37 4.71 17.55
CA ARG A 61 2.32 4.77 16.54
C ARG A 61 1.65 6.13 16.48
N LEU A 62 1.44 6.77 17.63
CA LEU A 62 0.93 8.14 17.72
C LEU A 62 1.93 9.10 17.06
N ARG A 63 3.23 8.98 17.36
CA ARG A 63 4.30 9.76 16.71
C ARG A 63 4.31 9.59 15.19
N LEU A 64 4.31 8.34 14.71
CA LEU A 64 4.26 8.05 13.28
C LEU A 64 2.98 8.62 12.64
N THR A 65 1.86 8.56 13.35
CA THR A 65 0.59 9.11 12.84
C THR A 65 0.59 10.64 12.80
N MET A 66 1.37 11.30 13.64
CA MET A 66 1.63 12.74 13.56
C MET A 66 2.62 13.12 12.43
N GLY A 67 3.31 12.15 11.81
CA GLY A 67 4.33 12.39 10.78
C GLY A 67 5.78 12.37 11.29
N LEU A 68 5.99 12.10 12.58
CA LEU A 68 7.32 12.01 13.21
C LEU A 68 7.94 10.62 13.05
N ASP A 69 9.25 10.51 13.26
CA ASP A 69 9.94 9.22 13.31
C ASP A 69 9.69 8.46 14.61
N ALA A 70 9.76 7.13 14.50
CA ALA A 70 9.82 6.26 15.66
C ALA A 70 11.15 6.47 16.39
N ARG A 71 11.10 6.59 17.71
CA ARG A 71 12.27 6.88 18.55
C ARG A 71 13.22 5.70 18.60
N HIS A 72 14.50 6.00 18.72
CA HIS A 72 15.55 5.04 19.04
C HIS A 72 15.71 4.92 20.56
N LEU A 73 15.57 3.71 21.11
CA LEU A 73 15.74 3.48 22.56
C LEU A 73 17.15 3.71 23.09
N SER A 74 18.15 3.86 22.22
CA SER A 74 19.51 4.23 22.60
C SER A 74 19.63 5.68 23.05
N GLU A 75 18.61 6.51 22.78
CA GLU A 75 18.62 7.94 23.02
C GLU A 75 17.38 8.33 23.83
N PHE A 76 17.54 9.29 24.73
CA PHE A 76 16.40 9.87 25.44
C PHE A 76 15.67 10.86 24.52
N ALA A 77 14.39 10.62 24.29
CA ALA A 77 13.49 11.55 23.61
C ALA A 77 12.08 11.42 24.18
N ARG A 78 11.40 12.55 24.39
CA ARG A 78 9.98 12.60 24.78
C ARG A 78 9.09 12.17 23.63
N VAL A 79 7.84 11.80 23.93
CA VAL A 79 6.87 11.46 22.87
C VAL A 79 6.54 12.68 22.03
N THR A 80 6.63 13.87 22.62
CA THR A 80 6.34 15.17 22.00
C THR A 80 7.56 15.86 21.39
N ASP A 81 8.75 15.27 21.44
CA ASP A 81 9.93 15.88 20.80
C ASP A 81 9.73 15.92 19.27
N GLY A 82 9.93 17.10 18.69
CA GLY A 82 9.69 17.40 17.26
C GLY A 82 8.24 17.75 16.92
N ILE A 83 7.32 17.77 17.89
CA ILE A 83 5.88 17.92 17.61
C ILE A 83 5.50 19.27 16.99
N GLU A 84 6.24 20.33 17.28
CA GLU A 84 6.01 21.64 16.66
C GLU A 84 6.34 21.65 15.16
N GLU A 85 7.28 20.81 14.70
CA GLU A 85 7.64 20.71 13.28
C GLU A 85 6.51 20.11 12.45
N VAL A 86 5.69 19.26 13.06
CA VAL A 86 4.52 18.63 12.44
C VAL A 86 3.23 19.40 12.69
N ASN A 87 3.26 20.46 13.50
CA ASN A 87 2.10 21.28 13.84
C ASN A 87 1.80 22.33 12.74
N VAL A 88 1.50 21.85 11.54
CA VAL A 88 1.28 22.68 10.34
C VAL A 88 -0.01 22.27 9.62
N ASN A 89 -0.51 23.15 8.75
CA ASN A 89 -1.71 22.92 7.93
C ASN A 89 -1.38 22.62 6.45
N GLU A 90 -0.17 22.15 6.19
CA GLU A 90 0.35 21.81 4.86
C GLU A 90 0.94 20.40 4.84
N MET A 91 1.29 19.91 3.64
CA MET A 91 1.93 18.61 3.54
C MET A 91 3.28 18.66 4.22
N MET A 92 3.45 17.83 5.24
CA MET A 92 4.72 17.65 5.92
C MET A 92 5.11 16.19 5.82
N PHE A 93 6.31 15.94 5.32
CA PHE A 93 6.86 14.59 5.20
C PHE A 93 8.33 14.57 5.54
N ILE A 94 8.66 13.89 6.64
CA ILE A 94 10.03 13.55 6.98
C ILE A 94 10.31 12.13 6.46
N PRO A 95 11.24 11.92 5.53
CA PRO A 95 11.66 10.57 5.16
C PRO A 95 12.40 9.88 6.32
N PRO A 96 12.27 8.55 6.50
CA PRO A 96 11.56 7.60 5.65
C PRO A 96 10.06 7.46 5.97
N LEU A 97 9.25 7.03 4.99
CA LEU A 97 7.81 6.83 5.16
C LEU A 97 7.48 5.64 6.06
N VAL A 98 8.21 4.53 5.90
CA VAL A 98 7.96 3.27 6.61
C VAL A 98 9.00 3.11 7.69
N ASN A 99 8.54 2.94 8.92
CA ASN A 99 9.40 2.87 10.10
C ASN A 99 9.25 1.54 10.81
N VAL A 100 10.33 1.12 11.47
CA VAL A 100 10.34 -0.04 12.36
C VAL A 100 10.33 0.45 13.80
N ILE A 101 9.27 0.12 14.54
CA ILE A 101 9.23 0.26 15.99
C ILE A 101 10.10 -0.86 16.57
N THR A 102 11.36 -0.54 16.83
CA THR A 102 12.41 -1.55 17.11
C THR A 102 12.04 -2.48 18.27
N PHE A 103 11.44 -1.95 19.34
CA PHE A 103 11.02 -2.74 20.50
C PHE A 103 9.65 -3.40 20.36
N ALA A 104 8.93 -3.18 19.27
CA ALA A 104 7.79 -4.02 18.88
C ALA A 104 8.22 -5.26 18.07
N CYS A 105 9.44 -5.24 17.52
CA CYS A 105 9.97 -6.28 16.65
C CYS A 105 10.50 -7.47 17.47
N GLU A 106 10.02 -8.68 17.18
CA GLU A 106 10.46 -9.91 17.84
C GLU A 106 11.71 -10.55 17.21
N ALA A 107 12.52 -9.77 16.48
CA ALA A 107 13.80 -10.21 15.89
C ALA A 107 13.72 -11.59 15.17
N CYS A 108 12.64 -11.81 14.41
CA CYS A 108 12.43 -13.10 13.75
C CYS A 108 13.60 -13.44 12.83
N PRO A 109 14.10 -14.69 12.83
CA PRO A 109 15.27 -15.07 12.04
C PRO A 109 15.02 -14.88 10.54
N VAL A 110 16.03 -14.36 9.84
CA VAL A 110 16.04 -14.28 8.38
C VAL A 110 16.30 -15.68 7.80
N ARG A 111 15.43 -16.13 6.89
CA ARG A 111 15.44 -17.44 6.21
C ARG A 111 16.41 -18.46 6.81
N ALA A 112 15.93 -19.28 7.73
CA ALA A 112 16.69 -20.28 8.47
C ALA A 112 15.96 -21.62 8.45
N PHE A 113 16.71 -22.71 8.52
CA PHE A 113 16.15 -24.05 8.66
C PHE A 113 16.40 -24.54 10.09
N VAL A 114 15.34 -24.97 10.77
CA VAL A 114 15.39 -25.42 12.16
C VAL A 114 14.81 -26.82 12.26
N VAL A 115 15.53 -27.70 12.95
CA VAL A 115 15.05 -29.06 13.25
C VAL A 115 14.18 -28.99 14.51
N THR A 116 12.95 -29.46 14.39
CA THR A 116 11.96 -29.51 15.46
C THR A 116 11.99 -30.84 16.19
N ASP A 117 11.23 -30.94 17.28
CA ASP A 117 11.06 -32.17 18.06
C ASP A 117 10.31 -33.29 17.30
N ASN A 118 9.78 -33.00 16.10
CA ASN A 118 9.21 -34.02 15.21
C ASN A 118 10.28 -34.93 14.57
N CYS A 119 11.57 -34.59 14.69
CA CYS A 119 12.64 -35.40 14.13
C CYS A 119 12.66 -36.80 14.76
N ARG A 120 12.71 -37.85 13.93
CA ARG A 120 12.71 -39.25 14.38
C ARG A 120 14.05 -39.96 14.26
N LYS A 121 15.13 -39.23 13.94
CA LYS A 121 16.48 -39.79 13.78
C LYS A 121 16.46 -41.07 12.93
N CYS A 122 15.80 -41.00 11.77
CA CYS A 122 15.59 -42.16 10.91
C CYS A 122 16.91 -42.69 10.38
N LEU A 123 17.11 -44.02 10.40
CA LEU A 123 18.35 -44.66 9.95
C LEU A 123 18.80 -44.24 8.54
N ALA A 124 17.85 -43.94 7.65
CA ALA A 124 18.11 -43.53 6.27
C ALA A 124 18.78 -42.13 6.13
N HIS A 125 18.69 -41.28 7.16
CA HIS A 125 19.23 -39.91 7.19
C HIS A 125 19.12 -39.12 5.87
N PRO A 126 17.95 -39.06 5.21
CA PRO A 126 17.82 -38.44 3.88
C PRO A 126 18.23 -36.96 3.90
N CYS A 127 17.91 -36.24 4.98
CA CYS A 127 18.27 -34.83 5.17
C CYS A 127 19.79 -34.56 5.17
N THR A 128 20.60 -35.54 5.59
CA THR A 128 22.06 -35.48 5.54
C THR A 128 22.54 -35.74 4.12
N ASN A 129 22.03 -36.81 3.48
CA ASN A 129 22.48 -37.25 2.16
C ASN A 129 22.22 -36.22 1.06
N VAL A 130 21.14 -35.44 1.17
CA VAL A 130 20.80 -34.40 0.17
C VAL A 130 21.51 -33.07 0.39
N CYS A 131 22.25 -32.90 1.50
CA CYS A 131 22.87 -31.62 1.83
C CYS A 131 24.13 -31.38 0.99
N PRO A 132 24.15 -30.41 0.06
CA PRO A 132 25.27 -30.22 -0.85
C PRO A 132 26.55 -29.68 -0.19
N VAL A 133 26.41 -29.14 1.03
CA VAL A 133 27.48 -28.46 1.78
C VAL A 133 27.75 -29.14 3.12
N ASN A 134 27.22 -30.35 3.34
CA ASN A 134 27.39 -31.13 4.56
C ASN A 134 27.08 -30.34 5.86
N ALA A 135 26.09 -29.44 5.80
CA ALA A 135 25.65 -28.64 6.94
C ALA A 135 24.71 -29.41 7.89
N VAL A 136 24.21 -30.58 7.49
CA VAL A 136 23.30 -31.40 8.31
C VAL A 136 24.07 -32.57 8.90
N SER A 137 24.00 -32.74 10.22
CA SER A 137 24.59 -33.88 10.93
C SER A 137 23.57 -34.54 11.86
N ILE A 138 23.84 -35.77 12.30
CA ILE A 138 22.96 -36.50 13.21
C ILE A 138 23.51 -36.38 14.62
N GLY A 139 22.80 -35.65 15.48
CA GLY A 139 23.13 -35.50 16.89
C GLY A 139 22.63 -36.65 17.75
N ARG A 140 22.65 -36.46 19.07
CA ARG A 140 22.19 -37.45 20.05
C ARG A 140 20.72 -37.82 19.82
N ASP A 141 19.85 -36.81 19.78
CA ASP A 141 18.39 -36.99 19.77
C ASP A 141 17.73 -36.63 18.44
N ARG A 142 18.35 -35.75 17.64
CA ARG A 142 17.80 -35.23 16.38
C ARG A 142 18.90 -34.84 15.39
N ALA A 143 18.52 -34.58 14.14
CA ALA A 143 19.40 -33.91 13.20
C ALA A 143 19.75 -32.49 13.70
N ILE A 144 20.94 -32.02 13.38
CA ILE A 144 21.45 -30.69 13.71
C ILE A 144 21.86 -30.03 12.39
N ILE A 145 21.48 -28.76 12.22
CA ILE A 145 21.88 -27.94 11.07
C ILE A 145 22.90 -26.92 11.54
N ASP A 146 24.12 -27.02 11.02
CA ASP A 146 25.16 -26.01 11.14
C ASP A 146 24.74 -24.78 10.32
N LYS A 147 24.40 -23.69 11.01
CA LYS A 147 23.89 -22.46 10.39
C LYS A 147 24.95 -21.72 9.58
N GLU A 148 26.23 -21.87 9.93
CA GLU A 148 27.33 -21.19 9.25
C GLU A 148 27.61 -21.83 7.90
N LYS A 149 27.49 -23.16 7.81
CA LYS A 149 27.65 -23.91 6.55
C LYS A 149 26.39 -23.90 5.68
N CYS A 150 25.21 -23.72 6.27
CA CYS A 150 23.94 -23.86 5.55
C CYS A 150 23.75 -22.74 4.50
N ILE A 151 23.77 -23.12 3.22
CA ILE A 151 23.43 -22.22 2.09
C ILE A 151 21.92 -22.02 1.88
N LYS A 152 21.09 -22.44 2.85
CA LYS A 152 19.62 -22.22 2.86
C LYS A 152 18.88 -22.75 1.61
N CYS A 153 19.36 -23.84 1.02
CA CYS A 153 18.81 -24.40 -0.22
C CYS A 153 17.48 -25.18 -0.08
N GLY A 154 17.04 -25.49 1.14
CA GLY A 154 15.75 -26.16 1.39
C GLY A 154 15.68 -27.66 1.14
N LYS A 155 16.65 -28.28 0.46
CA LYS A 155 16.64 -29.73 0.13
C LYS A 155 16.39 -30.64 1.33
N CYS A 156 16.98 -30.32 2.49
CA CYS A 156 16.80 -31.10 3.72
C CYS A 156 15.36 -31.06 4.26
N LYS A 157 14.65 -29.92 4.11
CA LYS A 157 13.23 -29.77 4.43
C LYS A 157 12.39 -30.60 3.48
N GLU A 158 12.61 -30.47 2.17
CA GLU A 158 11.82 -31.15 1.13
C GLU A 158 11.89 -32.68 1.24
N THR A 159 13.05 -33.23 1.57
CA THR A 159 13.22 -34.69 1.67
C THR A 159 12.77 -35.28 3.02
N CYS A 160 12.49 -34.45 4.03
CA CYS A 160 12.20 -34.95 5.37
C CYS A 160 10.79 -35.56 5.44
N PRO A 161 10.64 -36.90 5.60
CA PRO A 161 9.33 -37.55 5.56
C PRO A 161 8.44 -37.19 6.77
N TYR A 162 9.05 -36.69 7.85
CA TYR A 162 8.35 -36.31 9.08
C TYR A 162 8.06 -34.81 9.18
N ASN A 163 8.38 -34.02 8.14
CA ASN A 163 8.30 -32.55 8.18
C ASN A 163 9.00 -31.95 9.41
N ALA A 164 10.09 -32.57 9.84
CA ALA A 164 10.78 -32.20 11.07
C ALA A 164 11.67 -30.97 10.91
N ILE A 165 12.03 -30.62 9.67
CA ILE A 165 12.86 -29.44 9.36
C ILE A 165 11.93 -28.35 8.85
N VAL A 166 11.78 -27.30 9.63
CA VAL A 166 10.91 -26.16 9.32
C VAL A 166 11.76 -25.02 8.78
N GLU A 167 11.28 -24.39 7.72
CA GLU A 167 11.82 -23.13 7.23
C GLU A 167 11.17 -22.00 8.01
N TYR A 168 11.98 -21.29 8.79
CA TYR A 168 11.63 -20.04 9.42
C TYR A 168 12.10 -18.92 8.53
N ASP A 169 11.23 -17.98 8.21
CA ASP A 169 11.65 -16.73 7.60
C ASP A 169 10.78 -15.61 8.14
N ARG A 170 11.36 -14.42 8.23
CA ARG A 170 10.67 -13.28 8.83
C ARG A 170 9.56 -12.83 7.86
N PRO A 171 8.28 -12.75 8.30
CA PRO A 171 7.17 -12.51 7.39
C PRO A 171 7.32 -11.22 6.57
N CYS A 172 7.89 -10.17 7.15
CA CYS A 172 8.14 -8.89 6.48
C CYS A 172 9.20 -8.97 5.37
N ALA A 173 10.24 -9.81 5.49
CA ALA A 173 11.24 -9.97 4.43
C ALA A 173 10.73 -10.92 3.33
N GLN A 174 10.00 -11.97 3.68
CA GLN A 174 9.42 -12.90 2.71
C GLN A 174 8.58 -12.21 1.64
N VAL A 175 7.76 -11.23 2.05
CA VAL A 175 6.88 -10.49 1.14
C VAL A 175 7.56 -9.31 0.44
N CYS A 176 8.82 -9.00 0.76
CA CYS A 176 9.53 -7.86 0.19
C CYS A 176 10.14 -8.22 -1.17
N GLY A 177 9.45 -7.90 -2.27
CA GLY A 177 9.91 -8.25 -3.62
C GLY A 177 11.17 -7.52 -4.11
N VAL A 178 11.59 -6.46 -3.40
CA VAL A 178 12.83 -5.72 -3.68
C VAL A 178 13.95 -6.04 -2.68
N ASN A 179 13.73 -7.00 -1.77
CA ASN A 179 14.71 -7.44 -0.75
C ASN A 179 15.30 -6.29 0.08
N ALA A 180 14.45 -5.35 0.50
CA ALA A 180 14.84 -4.19 1.30
C ALA A 180 14.84 -4.43 2.83
N ILE A 181 14.37 -5.58 3.30
CA ILE A 181 14.33 -5.89 4.74
C ILE A 181 15.60 -6.64 5.15
N GLU A 182 16.46 -5.96 5.90
CA GLU A 182 17.70 -6.46 6.47
C GLU A 182 17.53 -6.67 8.00
N SER A 183 18.61 -7.03 8.70
CA SER A 183 18.61 -7.12 10.17
C SER A 183 19.63 -6.17 10.77
N ASP A 184 19.28 -5.54 11.89
CA ASP A 184 20.26 -4.80 12.69
C ASP A 184 21.13 -5.72 13.54
N GLU A 185 22.03 -5.13 14.34
CA GLU A 185 22.96 -5.84 15.22
C GLU A 185 22.27 -6.73 16.26
N LEU A 186 21.00 -6.45 16.57
CA LEU A 186 20.18 -7.22 17.52
C LEU A 186 19.20 -8.17 16.81
N GLY A 187 19.32 -8.36 15.49
CA GLY A 187 18.45 -9.22 14.70
C GLY A 187 17.06 -8.64 14.39
N ARG A 188 16.79 -7.38 14.75
CA ARG A 188 15.50 -6.72 14.51
C ARG A 188 15.38 -6.28 13.05
N ALA A 189 14.18 -5.91 12.60
CA ALA A 189 14.00 -5.43 11.23
C ALA A 189 14.75 -4.12 11.01
N LYS A 190 15.53 -4.04 9.93
CA LYS A 190 16.06 -2.79 9.41
C LYS A 190 15.64 -2.65 7.95
N ILE A 191 15.10 -1.50 7.57
CA ILE A 191 14.71 -1.24 6.19
C ILE A 191 15.90 -0.55 5.49
N ASN A 192 16.26 -1.06 4.33
CA ASN A 192 17.21 -0.42 3.43
C ASN A 192 16.45 0.55 2.52
N GLU A 193 16.56 1.85 2.82
CA GLU A 193 15.82 2.91 2.13
C GLU A 193 16.22 3.07 0.66
N GLU A 194 17.46 2.74 0.31
CA GLU A 194 17.92 2.76 -1.09
C GLU A 194 17.13 1.74 -1.93
N LYS A 195 16.83 0.56 -1.37
CA LYS A 195 16.05 -0.49 -2.04
C LYS A 195 14.54 -0.33 -1.86
N CYS A 196 14.09 0.26 -0.76
CA CYS A 196 12.67 0.35 -0.42
C CYS A 196 11.89 1.16 -1.47
N VAL A 197 10.71 0.67 -1.83
CA VAL A 197 9.77 1.33 -2.75
C VAL A 197 8.43 1.65 -2.07
N SER A 198 8.42 1.62 -0.73
CA SER A 198 7.29 1.97 0.14
C SER A 198 5.95 1.31 -0.21
N CYS A 199 5.96 0.05 -0.66
CA CYS A 199 4.74 -0.68 -1.01
C CYS A 199 3.89 -1.11 0.20
N GLY A 200 4.42 -1.03 1.43
CA GLY A 200 3.70 -1.35 2.67
C GLY A 200 3.38 -2.83 2.92
N ARG A 201 3.86 -3.77 2.08
CA ARG A 201 3.63 -5.21 2.31
C ARG A 201 4.23 -5.71 3.62
N CYS A 202 5.35 -5.13 4.05
CA CYS A 202 5.97 -5.45 5.34
C CYS A 202 5.10 -5.03 6.55
N ILE A 203 4.30 -3.96 6.43
CA ILE A 203 3.37 -3.47 7.47
C ILE A 203 2.25 -4.48 7.67
N THR A 204 1.56 -4.84 6.59
CA THR A 204 0.40 -5.76 6.64
C THR A 204 0.78 -7.20 7.00
N GLN A 205 2.00 -7.62 6.68
CA GLN A 205 2.45 -8.99 6.94
C GLN A 205 3.08 -9.17 8.33
N CYS A 206 3.51 -8.09 9.01
CA CYS A 206 4.13 -8.21 10.33
C CYS A 206 3.07 -8.59 11.38
N PRO A 207 3.09 -9.82 11.94
CA PRO A 207 2.09 -10.24 12.94
C PRO A 207 2.20 -9.45 14.25
N PHE A 208 3.38 -8.89 14.53
CA PHE A 208 3.65 -8.11 15.75
C PHE A 208 3.29 -6.64 15.60
N GLY A 209 2.92 -6.18 14.40
CA GLY A 209 2.64 -4.77 14.13
C GLY A 209 3.82 -3.85 14.43
N ALA A 210 5.04 -4.34 14.18
CA ALA A 210 6.29 -3.64 14.49
C ALA A 210 6.73 -2.66 13.38
N ILE A 211 6.03 -2.66 12.25
CA ILE A 211 6.34 -1.81 11.10
C ILE A 211 5.08 -0.99 10.83
N ALA A 212 5.22 0.33 10.70
CA ALA A 212 4.13 1.24 10.45
C ALA A 212 4.58 2.38 9.53
N ASP A 213 3.65 2.95 8.78
CA ASP A 213 3.87 4.12 7.94
C ASP A 213 3.56 5.41 8.71
N LYS A 214 4.18 6.51 8.27
CA LYS A 214 3.81 7.86 8.73
C LYS A 214 2.47 8.29 8.14
N SER A 215 1.64 8.93 8.95
CA SER A 215 0.37 9.53 8.53
C SER A 215 0.48 11.05 8.39
N GLN A 216 -0.53 11.65 7.80
CA GLN A 216 -0.73 13.10 7.69
C GLN A 216 -2.14 13.50 8.15
N ILE A 217 -2.83 12.65 8.94
CA ILE A 217 -4.19 12.95 9.42
C ILE A 217 -4.23 14.26 10.19
N TYR A 218 -3.26 14.50 11.07
CA TYR A 218 -3.24 15.72 11.89
C TYR A 218 -3.19 16.97 11.01
N GLN A 219 -2.22 17.03 10.10
CA GLN A 219 -2.02 18.17 9.18
C GLN A 219 -3.22 18.36 8.25
N LEU A 220 -3.80 17.26 7.77
CA LEU A 220 -5.02 17.31 6.96
C LEU A 220 -6.18 17.92 7.73
N VAL A 221 -6.39 17.54 8.99
CA VAL A 221 -7.45 18.12 9.81
C VAL A 221 -7.20 19.60 10.07
N GLN A 222 -5.95 20.01 10.34
CA GLN A 222 -5.60 21.43 10.44
C GLN A 222 -5.91 22.18 9.13
N ALA A 223 -5.57 21.59 7.98
CA ALA A 223 -5.90 22.15 6.67
C ALA A 223 -7.41 22.29 6.46
N LEU A 224 -8.19 21.25 6.74
CA LEU A 224 -9.67 21.24 6.63
C LEU A 224 -10.33 22.34 7.47
N LYS A 225 -9.72 22.74 8.59
CA LYS A 225 -10.23 23.81 9.45
C LYS A 225 -9.88 25.20 8.94
N SER A 226 -8.76 25.35 8.25
CA SER A 226 -8.20 26.65 7.85
C SER A 226 -8.39 27.02 6.37
N LYS A 227 -8.77 26.07 5.50
CA LYS A 227 -8.80 26.22 4.05
C LYS A 227 -10.18 25.88 3.49
N GLU A 228 -10.67 26.69 2.55
CA GLU A 228 -12.04 26.56 2.02
C GLU A 228 -12.12 25.66 0.77
N HIS A 229 -11.08 25.63 -0.06
CA HIS A 229 -11.06 24.92 -1.34
C HIS A 229 -10.51 23.48 -1.21
N MET A 230 -10.94 22.76 -0.16
CA MET A 230 -10.49 21.39 0.11
C MET A 230 -11.30 20.36 -0.67
N TYR A 231 -10.67 19.63 -1.57
CA TYR A 231 -11.29 18.56 -2.38
C TYR A 231 -10.74 17.19 -1.99
N ALA A 232 -11.59 16.16 -2.03
CA ALA A 232 -11.15 14.78 -1.89
C ALA A 232 -11.24 14.05 -3.24
N ILE A 233 -10.24 13.25 -3.56
CA ILE A 233 -10.28 12.30 -4.69
C ILE A 233 -10.12 10.89 -4.13
N ILE A 234 -11.11 10.02 -4.38
CA ILE A 234 -11.15 8.69 -3.76
C ILE A 234 -10.85 7.58 -4.77
N ALA A 235 -9.89 6.71 -4.41
CA ALA A 235 -9.40 5.64 -5.26
C ALA A 235 -10.50 4.60 -5.57
N PRO A 236 -10.50 3.97 -6.76
CA PRO A 236 -11.60 3.11 -7.21
C PRO A 236 -11.88 1.90 -6.29
N SER A 237 -10.86 1.47 -5.55
CA SER A 237 -10.91 0.36 -4.59
C SER A 237 -11.72 0.63 -3.30
N PHE A 238 -12.34 1.81 -3.17
CA PHE A 238 -13.08 2.18 -1.96
C PHE A 238 -14.38 1.39 -1.76
N ILE A 239 -14.93 0.87 -2.86
CA ILE A 239 -16.16 0.08 -2.88
C ILE A 239 -16.01 -1.17 -2.03
N GLY A 240 -16.93 -1.34 -1.07
CA GLY A 240 -16.96 -2.48 -0.15
C GLY A 240 -15.96 -2.39 1.02
N GLN A 241 -15.20 -1.30 1.17
CA GLN A 241 -14.26 -1.10 2.28
C GLN A 241 -14.94 -0.67 3.59
N PHE A 242 -15.94 0.22 3.50
CA PHE A 242 -16.50 0.96 4.63
C PHE A 242 -17.76 0.32 5.25
N GLY A 243 -17.79 -1.00 5.38
CA GLY A 243 -18.99 -1.71 5.86
C GLY A 243 -19.92 -2.17 4.72
N VAL A 244 -20.79 -3.14 5.01
CA VAL A 244 -21.61 -3.80 3.96
C VAL A 244 -22.83 -2.96 3.57
N LEU A 245 -23.21 -2.03 4.45
CA LEU A 245 -24.36 -1.15 4.26
C LEU A 245 -23.97 0.19 3.63
N ALA A 246 -22.68 0.54 3.60
CA ALA A 246 -22.21 1.81 3.06
C ALA A 246 -22.25 1.80 1.52
N ASN A 247 -23.14 2.61 0.97
CA ASN A 247 -23.22 2.90 -0.46
C ASN A 247 -22.09 3.88 -0.89
N PRO A 248 -21.58 3.78 -2.13
CA PRO A 248 -20.62 4.76 -2.67
C PRO A 248 -20.97 6.24 -2.40
N MET A 249 -22.22 6.65 -2.58
CA MET A 249 -22.63 8.05 -2.34
C MET A 249 -22.63 8.40 -0.84
N GLN A 250 -22.98 7.46 0.04
CA GLN A 250 -22.87 7.69 1.49
C GLN A 250 -21.42 7.95 1.91
N ILE A 251 -20.45 7.30 1.26
CA ILE A 251 -19.03 7.54 1.51
C ILE A 251 -18.65 8.96 1.05
N PHE A 252 -19.15 9.43 -0.10
CA PHE A 252 -18.89 10.79 -0.59
C PHE A 252 -19.45 11.84 0.36
N GLU A 253 -20.71 11.68 0.79
CA GLU A 253 -21.33 12.57 1.76
C GLU A 253 -20.64 12.51 3.13
N GLY A 254 -20.24 11.33 3.59
CA GLY A 254 -19.46 11.18 4.83
C GLY A 254 -18.13 11.93 4.76
N ILE A 255 -17.43 11.86 3.62
CA ILE A 255 -16.20 12.65 3.40
C ILE A 255 -16.52 14.15 3.41
N LYS A 256 -17.60 14.60 2.77
CA LYS A 256 -18.01 16.02 2.82
C LYS A 256 -18.30 16.49 4.25
N GLN A 257 -18.92 15.65 5.09
CA GLN A 257 -19.13 15.96 6.51
C GLN A 257 -17.83 16.13 7.33
N LEU A 258 -16.67 15.64 6.83
CA LEU A 258 -15.37 15.91 7.45
C LEU A 258 -14.85 17.33 7.18
N GLY A 259 -15.44 18.07 6.23
CA GLY A 259 -15.07 19.44 5.86
C GLY A 259 -14.60 19.61 4.41
N PHE A 260 -14.70 18.57 3.57
CA PHE A 260 -14.37 18.68 2.15
C PHE A 260 -15.49 19.37 1.36
N LYS A 261 -15.11 20.27 0.44
CA LYS A 261 -16.00 20.99 -0.47
C LYS A 261 -16.69 20.04 -1.45
N ASP A 262 -15.94 19.12 -2.05
CA ASP A 262 -16.49 18.10 -2.96
C ASP A 262 -15.59 16.84 -3.02
N VAL A 263 -16.15 15.77 -3.56
CA VAL A 263 -15.49 14.44 -3.68
C VAL A 263 -15.62 13.94 -5.11
N VAL A 264 -14.51 13.52 -5.71
CA VAL A 264 -14.49 12.98 -7.08
C VAL A 264 -13.91 11.56 -7.09
N GLU A 265 -14.54 10.68 -7.88
CA GLU A 265 -14.03 9.33 -8.13
C GLU A 265 -12.74 9.36 -8.96
N VAL A 266 -11.65 8.78 -8.46
CA VAL A 266 -10.35 8.72 -9.18
C VAL A 266 -10.44 7.86 -10.46
N SER A 267 -11.48 7.06 -10.62
CA SER A 267 -11.73 6.34 -11.88
C SER A 267 -11.93 7.28 -13.07
N LEU A 268 -12.31 8.55 -12.84
CA LEU A 268 -12.31 9.56 -13.90
C LEU A 268 -10.89 9.80 -14.44
N GLY A 269 -9.92 10.01 -13.55
CA GLY A 269 -8.52 10.09 -13.95
C GLY A 269 -8.00 8.80 -14.56
N ALA A 270 -8.54 7.64 -14.16
CA ALA A 270 -8.19 6.36 -14.78
C ALA A 270 -8.65 6.27 -16.23
N ASP A 271 -9.83 6.79 -16.57
CA ASP A 271 -10.28 6.89 -17.96
C ASP A 271 -9.36 7.79 -18.79
N ILE A 272 -8.91 8.93 -18.23
CA ILE A 272 -7.96 9.86 -18.88
C ILE A 272 -6.60 9.18 -19.10
N THR A 273 -6.05 8.56 -18.05
CA THR A 273 -4.79 7.79 -18.16
C THR A 273 -4.93 6.67 -19.20
N THR A 274 -6.08 5.98 -19.26
CA THR A 274 -6.32 4.91 -20.25
C THR A 274 -6.19 5.44 -21.68
N LEU A 275 -6.79 6.59 -21.98
CA LEU A 275 -6.74 7.21 -23.31
C LEU A 275 -5.30 7.58 -23.69
N ASN A 276 -4.56 8.18 -22.76
CA ASN A 276 -3.18 8.60 -22.99
C ASN A 276 -2.23 7.39 -23.17
N GLU A 277 -2.31 6.39 -22.29
CA GLU A 277 -1.51 5.16 -22.38
C GLU A 277 -1.84 4.38 -23.68
N ALA A 278 -3.12 4.36 -24.10
CA ALA A 278 -3.50 3.69 -25.34
C ALA A 278 -2.89 4.36 -26.58
N LYS A 279 -2.91 5.70 -26.65
CA LYS A 279 -2.29 6.47 -27.73
C LYS A 279 -0.77 6.28 -27.73
N GLU A 280 -0.14 6.42 -26.57
CA GLU A 280 1.30 6.24 -26.40
C GLU A 280 1.75 4.84 -26.83
N PHE A 281 0.99 3.80 -26.46
CA PHE A 281 1.31 2.42 -26.86
C PHE A 281 1.28 2.25 -28.38
N LEU A 282 0.22 2.75 -29.05
CA LEU A 282 0.05 2.65 -30.50
C LEU A 282 1.12 3.42 -31.27
N GLU A 283 1.58 4.55 -30.72
CA GLU A 283 2.62 5.38 -31.31
C GLU A 283 4.01 4.77 -31.12
N LYS A 284 4.40 4.45 -29.88
CA LYS A 284 5.77 4.12 -29.50
C LYS A 284 6.11 2.63 -29.62
N VAL A 285 5.17 1.71 -29.45
CA VAL A 285 5.47 0.26 -29.45
C VAL A 285 5.02 -0.40 -30.76
N PRO A 286 5.87 -1.17 -31.48
CA PRO A 286 7.28 -1.45 -31.21
C PRO A 286 8.24 -0.46 -31.91
N LYS A 287 7.75 0.66 -32.45
CA LYS A 287 8.51 1.55 -33.34
C LYS A 287 9.72 2.19 -32.65
N GLU A 288 9.52 2.71 -31.45
CA GLU A 288 10.51 3.43 -30.64
C GLU A 288 10.93 2.63 -29.40
N HIS A 289 10.02 1.84 -28.86
CA HIS A 289 10.22 1.08 -27.62
C HIS A 289 9.91 -0.40 -27.84
N PRO A 290 10.72 -1.32 -27.28
CA PRO A 290 10.45 -2.75 -27.41
C PRO A 290 9.15 -3.14 -26.72
N PHE A 291 8.81 -2.51 -25.59
CA PHE A 291 7.58 -2.75 -24.83
C PHE A 291 7.16 -1.44 -24.14
N MET A 292 5.97 -1.42 -23.55
CA MET A 292 5.55 -0.34 -22.65
C MET A 292 5.13 -0.91 -21.30
N GLY A 293 5.62 -0.35 -20.20
CA GLY A 293 5.13 -0.62 -18.85
C GLY A 293 4.14 0.44 -18.37
N THR A 294 3.10 0.05 -17.65
CA THR A 294 2.12 0.99 -17.06
C THR A 294 2.75 1.90 -15.99
N SER A 295 2.27 3.13 -15.84
CA SER A 295 2.85 4.12 -14.90
C SER A 295 2.09 4.30 -13.58
N CYS A 296 0.86 3.78 -13.48
CA CYS A 296 -0.06 4.15 -12.39
C CYS A 296 0.31 3.68 -10.98
N CYS A 297 1.10 2.60 -10.84
CA CYS A 297 1.55 2.04 -9.57
C CYS A 297 2.94 2.59 -9.18
N ASN A 298 2.99 3.55 -8.24
CA ASN A 298 4.25 4.20 -7.85
C ASN A 298 5.35 3.22 -7.38
N SER A 299 5.00 2.19 -6.61
CA SER A 299 6.00 1.20 -6.17
C SER A 299 6.54 0.33 -7.32
N TRP A 300 5.78 0.15 -8.40
CA TRP A 300 6.26 -0.51 -9.61
C TRP A 300 7.25 0.39 -10.36
N THR A 301 6.88 1.65 -10.60
CA THR A 301 7.73 2.59 -11.32
C THR A 301 9.04 2.85 -10.56
N MET A 302 8.99 3.03 -9.23
CA MET A 302 10.19 3.14 -8.38
C MET A 302 11.04 1.87 -8.41
N MET A 303 10.44 0.68 -8.44
CA MET A 303 11.18 -0.58 -8.54
C MET A 303 11.94 -0.64 -9.86
N VAL A 304 11.30 -0.32 -10.97
CA VAL A 304 11.94 -0.27 -12.29
C VAL A 304 13.05 0.77 -12.29
N GLN A 305 12.81 1.97 -11.76
CA GLN A 305 13.81 3.03 -11.68
C GLN A 305 15.06 2.60 -10.89
N LYS A 306 14.88 1.96 -9.73
CA LYS A 306 15.97 1.57 -8.83
C LYS A 306 16.71 0.30 -9.28
N MET A 307 15.99 -0.70 -9.79
CA MET A 307 16.57 -2.02 -10.11
C MET A 307 16.88 -2.21 -11.60
N PHE A 308 16.20 -1.47 -12.48
CA PHE A 308 16.27 -1.59 -13.93
C PHE A 308 16.28 -0.20 -14.61
N PRO A 309 17.21 0.70 -14.24
CA PRO A 309 17.18 2.11 -14.66
C PRO A 309 17.14 2.30 -16.19
N GLU A 310 17.83 1.43 -16.94
CA GLU A 310 17.82 1.45 -18.41
C GLU A 310 16.46 1.12 -19.04
N GLN A 311 15.61 0.39 -18.31
CA GLN A 311 14.25 0.02 -18.73
C GLN A 311 13.21 1.05 -18.28
N TYR A 312 13.56 2.00 -17.41
CA TYR A 312 12.62 2.99 -16.87
C TYR A 312 12.02 3.89 -17.96
N LYS A 313 12.79 4.20 -19.00
CA LYS A 313 12.31 4.96 -20.18
C LYS A 313 11.22 4.26 -21.01
N TYR A 314 10.94 2.99 -20.73
CA TYR A 314 9.86 2.23 -21.36
C TYR A 314 8.61 2.16 -20.47
N ILE A 315 8.63 2.79 -19.30
CA ILE A 315 7.42 3.03 -18.51
C ILE A 315 6.71 4.24 -19.12
N SER A 316 5.38 4.15 -19.26
CA SER A 316 4.56 5.23 -19.81
C SER A 316 4.81 6.56 -19.11
N ASP A 317 4.84 7.63 -19.91
CA ASP A 317 4.96 9.01 -19.42
C ASP A 317 3.63 9.58 -18.91
N SER A 318 2.52 8.84 -19.08
CA SER A 318 1.19 9.26 -18.66
C SER A 318 1.13 9.43 -17.14
N ALA A 319 0.52 10.52 -16.66
CA ALA A 319 0.36 10.71 -15.23
C ALA A 319 -0.63 9.70 -14.65
N SER A 320 -0.46 9.38 -13.36
CA SER A 320 -1.32 8.39 -12.72
C SER A 320 -2.76 8.91 -12.58
N PRO A 321 -3.76 8.01 -12.39
CA PRO A 321 -5.16 8.41 -12.21
C PRO A 321 -5.38 9.43 -11.09
N MET A 322 -4.58 9.36 -10.03
CA MET A 322 -4.59 10.33 -8.93
C MET A 322 -4.26 11.74 -9.43
N VAL A 323 -3.21 11.86 -10.25
CA VAL A 323 -2.72 13.14 -10.77
C VAL A 323 -3.67 13.67 -11.86
N GLU A 324 -4.16 12.81 -12.76
CA GLU A 324 -5.12 13.22 -13.79
C GLU A 324 -6.46 13.71 -13.20
N THR A 325 -6.94 13.06 -12.13
CA THR A 325 -8.14 13.55 -11.40
C THR A 325 -7.85 14.89 -10.72
N ALA A 326 -6.65 15.08 -10.19
CA ALA A 326 -6.27 16.34 -9.56
C ALA A 326 -6.18 17.50 -10.57
N LYS A 327 -5.58 17.26 -11.75
CA LYS A 327 -5.55 18.22 -12.86
C LYS A 327 -6.96 18.61 -13.30
N TYR A 328 -7.86 17.63 -13.45
CA TYR A 328 -9.26 17.87 -13.81
C TYR A 328 -9.97 18.82 -12.85
N ILE A 329 -9.76 18.66 -11.53
CA ILE A 329 -10.34 19.57 -10.53
C ILE A 329 -9.73 20.96 -10.66
N LYS A 330 -8.39 21.06 -10.82
CA LYS A 330 -7.69 22.35 -10.93
C LYS A 330 -8.03 23.15 -12.19
N GLU A 331 -8.43 22.49 -13.28
CA GLU A 331 -8.97 23.18 -14.46
C GLU A 331 -10.26 23.97 -14.14
N LYS A 332 -11.04 23.51 -13.14
CA LYS A 332 -12.30 24.14 -12.73
C LYS A 332 -12.14 25.08 -11.53
N ASP A 333 -11.25 24.71 -10.60
CA ASP A 333 -10.93 25.47 -9.40
C ASP A 333 -9.40 25.51 -9.24
N PRO A 334 -8.72 26.54 -9.78
CA PRO A 334 -7.26 26.66 -9.70
C PRO A 334 -6.71 26.67 -8.28
N GLU A 335 -7.49 27.14 -7.30
CA GLU A 335 -7.14 27.22 -5.88
C GLU A 335 -7.41 25.91 -5.13
N ALA A 336 -7.87 24.87 -5.81
CA ALA A 336 -8.16 23.57 -5.20
C ALA A 336 -6.94 22.97 -4.48
N ILE A 337 -7.17 22.58 -3.23
CA ILE A 337 -6.26 21.82 -2.37
C ILE A 337 -6.80 20.39 -2.28
N ILE A 338 -6.04 19.45 -2.81
CA ILE A 338 -6.55 18.13 -3.16
C ILE A 338 -5.96 17.06 -2.25
N THR A 339 -6.84 16.29 -1.62
CA THR A 339 -6.50 15.14 -0.79
C THR A 339 -6.84 13.84 -1.52
N PHE A 340 -5.84 13.01 -1.79
CA PHE A 340 -6.07 11.66 -2.28
C PHE A 340 -6.35 10.70 -1.13
N ILE A 341 -7.42 9.91 -1.29
CA ILE A 341 -7.86 8.89 -0.35
C ILE A 341 -7.80 7.54 -1.04
N GLY A 342 -6.93 6.63 -0.59
CA GLY A 342 -6.73 5.37 -1.30
C GLY A 342 -6.20 4.20 -0.48
N PRO A 343 -5.87 3.06 -1.11
CA PRO A 343 -5.39 1.87 -0.40
C PRO A 343 -3.86 1.85 -0.25
N CYS A 344 -3.15 2.87 -0.76
CA CYS A 344 -1.72 2.80 -1.02
C CYS A 344 -0.94 3.90 -0.28
N ILE A 345 0.00 3.48 0.57
CA ILE A 345 0.91 4.42 1.25
C ILE A 345 1.97 4.97 0.30
N SER A 346 2.36 4.24 -0.76
CA SER A 346 3.37 4.70 -1.72
C SER A 346 2.91 5.95 -2.50
N LYS A 347 1.59 6.19 -2.58
CA LYS A 347 1.05 7.44 -3.15
C LYS A 347 1.46 8.67 -2.32
N LYS A 348 1.74 8.53 -1.02
CA LYS A 348 2.33 9.61 -0.18
C LYS A 348 3.66 10.08 -0.77
N LEU A 349 4.50 9.16 -1.25
CA LEU A 349 5.76 9.51 -1.92
C LEU A 349 5.55 10.06 -3.34
N GLU A 350 4.56 9.55 -4.09
CA GLU A 350 4.25 10.09 -5.41
C GLU A 350 3.82 11.56 -5.32
N ALA A 351 3.03 11.91 -4.31
CA ALA A 351 2.57 13.28 -4.10
C ALA A 351 3.69 14.27 -3.74
N LEU A 352 4.87 13.78 -3.33
CA LEU A 352 6.05 14.61 -3.03
C LEU A 352 6.92 14.88 -4.24
N ARG A 353 6.67 14.24 -5.38
CA ARG A 353 7.47 14.47 -6.59
C ARG A 353 7.27 15.90 -7.09
N ASP A 354 8.33 16.48 -7.65
CA ASP A 354 8.30 17.85 -8.16
C ASP A 354 7.23 18.08 -9.23
N ASP A 355 6.92 17.05 -10.03
CA ASP A 355 5.88 17.11 -11.06
C ASP A 355 4.46 16.87 -10.54
N VAL A 356 4.28 16.58 -9.25
CA VAL A 356 2.99 16.20 -8.63
C VAL A 356 2.60 17.08 -7.44
N LYS A 357 3.56 17.58 -6.67
CA LYS A 357 3.34 18.28 -5.39
C LYS A 357 2.41 19.50 -5.47
N ASP A 358 2.35 20.16 -6.63
CA ASP A 358 1.47 21.31 -6.87
C ASP A 358 0.02 20.90 -7.20
N TYR A 359 -0.22 19.62 -7.49
CA TYR A 359 -1.53 19.06 -7.82
C TYR A 359 -2.17 18.34 -6.62
N VAL A 360 -1.40 17.51 -5.89
CA VAL A 360 -1.90 16.67 -4.79
C VAL A 360 -1.22 17.06 -3.49
N HIS A 361 -2.02 17.49 -2.50
CA HIS A 361 -1.54 18.18 -1.29
C HIS A 361 -1.60 17.30 -0.04
N PHE A 362 -2.43 16.26 -0.02
CA PHE A 362 -2.46 15.30 1.07
C PHE A 362 -2.74 13.90 0.53
N VAL A 363 -2.21 12.88 1.20
CA VAL A 363 -2.50 11.48 0.88
C VAL A 363 -2.79 10.72 2.16
N ILE A 364 -4.02 10.19 2.27
CA ILE A 364 -4.43 9.32 3.36
C ILE A 364 -4.95 7.99 2.83
N THR A 365 -4.87 6.96 3.67
CA THR A 365 -5.39 5.64 3.38
C THR A 365 -6.87 5.49 3.76
N PHE A 366 -7.53 4.40 3.35
CA PHE A 366 -8.87 4.10 3.84
C PHE A 366 -8.90 3.82 5.34
N GLU A 367 -7.83 3.23 5.91
CA GLU A 367 -7.69 3.08 7.36
C GLU A 367 -7.64 4.42 8.09
N GLU A 368 -6.88 5.37 7.54
CA GLU A 368 -6.78 6.73 8.07
C GLU A 368 -8.13 7.48 7.97
N LEU A 369 -8.82 7.39 6.82
CA LEU A 369 -10.16 7.96 6.64
C LEU A 369 -11.18 7.37 7.63
N MET A 370 -11.15 6.06 7.85
CA MET A 370 -12.01 5.42 8.85
C MET A 370 -11.74 5.96 10.26
N GLY A 371 -10.46 6.22 10.60
CA GLY A 371 -10.09 6.88 11.84
C GLY A 371 -10.75 8.26 11.98
N MET A 372 -10.79 9.05 10.90
CA MET A 372 -11.45 10.36 10.88
C MET A 372 -12.97 10.26 11.06
N PHE A 373 -13.64 9.30 10.41
CA PHE A 373 -15.08 9.07 10.63
C PHE A 373 -15.38 8.69 12.09
N VAL A 374 -14.60 7.79 12.66
CA VAL A 374 -14.74 7.40 14.08
C VAL A 374 -14.49 8.58 15.02
N ALA A 375 -13.53 9.46 14.71
CA ALA A 375 -13.25 10.65 15.50
C ALA A 375 -14.42 11.66 15.49
N LYS A 376 -15.12 11.77 14.36
CA LYS A 376 -16.26 12.67 14.17
C LYS A 376 -17.62 12.03 14.45
N ASN A 377 -17.64 10.75 14.87
CA ASN A 377 -18.86 9.95 15.07
C ASN A 377 -19.77 9.94 13.83
N ILE A 378 -19.19 9.83 12.63
CA ILE A 378 -19.94 9.74 11.37
C ILE A 378 -20.31 8.28 11.12
N GLU A 379 -21.60 7.98 11.16
CA GLU A 379 -22.14 6.66 10.79
C GLU A 379 -22.63 6.71 9.34
N LEU A 380 -21.86 6.09 8.44
CA LEU A 380 -22.12 6.15 6.99
C LEU A 380 -23.48 5.54 6.62
N SER A 381 -23.92 4.51 7.34
CA SER A 381 -25.16 3.82 7.02
C SER A 381 -26.42 4.64 7.28
N GLU A 382 -26.32 5.70 8.10
CA GLU A 382 -27.43 6.60 8.43
C GLU A 382 -27.57 7.79 7.46
N ILE A 383 -26.60 7.96 6.55
CA ILE A 383 -26.62 9.08 5.61
C ILE A 383 -27.67 8.82 4.51
N VAL A 384 -28.60 9.77 4.35
CA VAL A 384 -29.59 9.75 3.28
C VAL A 384 -28.95 10.20 1.97
N ILE A 385 -29.20 9.44 0.89
CA ILE A 385 -28.67 9.73 -0.45
C ILE A 385 -29.81 9.99 -1.43
N ASP A 386 -29.57 10.87 -2.39
CA ASP A 386 -30.52 11.25 -3.45
C ASP A 386 -30.03 10.91 -4.86
N LYS A 387 -28.76 10.51 -5.01
CA LYS A 387 -28.09 10.28 -6.30
C LYS A 387 -27.07 9.16 -6.23
N ASP A 388 -26.77 8.60 -7.40
CA ASP A 388 -25.68 7.64 -7.59
C ASP A 388 -24.40 8.31 -8.09
N VAL A 389 -23.25 7.69 -7.83
CA VAL A 389 -21.95 8.12 -8.34
C VAL A 389 -21.77 7.64 -9.78
N GLN A 390 -21.63 8.58 -10.73
CA GLN A 390 -21.48 8.32 -12.17
C GLN A 390 -20.34 9.17 -12.76
N ASP A 391 -19.16 9.11 -12.13
CA ASP A 391 -18.01 9.90 -12.54
C ASP A 391 -17.17 9.24 -13.65
N ALA A 392 -17.23 7.91 -13.75
CA ALA A 392 -16.25 7.14 -14.51
C ALA A 392 -16.83 5.93 -15.24
N SER A 393 -16.12 5.47 -16.26
CA SER A 393 -16.48 4.31 -17.05
C SER A 393 -16.25 2.99 -16.34
N SER A 394 -16.86 1.93 -16.90
CA SER A 394 -16.63 0.55 -16.49
C SER A 394 -15.14 0.15 -16.58
N LEU A 395 -14.38 0.71 -17.51
CA LEU A 395 -12.94 0.44 -17.63
C LEU A 395 -12.16 1.15 -16.51
N GLY A 396 -12.40 2.45 -16.29
CA GLY A 396 -11.77 3.21 -15.21
C GLY A 396 -12.05 2.65 -13.82
N ARG A 397 -13.25 2.12 -13.57
CA ARG A 397 -13.60 1.39 -12.32
C ARG A 397 -12.84 0.08 -12.15
N GLY A 398 -12.45 -0.55 -13.27
CA GLY A 398 -11.71 -1.81 -13.29
C GLY A 398 -10.24 -1.70 -12.86
N TYR A 399 -9.64 -0.51 -12.87
CA TYR A 399 -8.21 -0.27 -12.56
C TYR A 399 -7.76 -0.82 -11.21
N ALA A 400 -8.67 -0.89 -10.22
CA ALA A 400 -8.32 -1.31 -8.87
C ALA A 400 -7.85 -2.78 -8.77
N VAL A 401 -8.24 -3.63 -9.72
CA VAL A 401 -7.91 -5.06 -9.73
C VAL A 401 -6.78 -5.31 -10.72
N ALA A 402 -5.78 -6.11 -10.33
CA ALA A 402 -4.66 -6.47 -11.21
C ALA A 402 -5.13 -7.05 -12.54
N GLY A 403 -4.52 -6.60 -13.64
CA GLY A 403 -4.93 -6.85 -15.01
C GLY A 403 -5.92 -5.82 -15.56
N GLY A 404 -6.54 -5.01 -14.68
CA GLY A 404 -7.57 -4.04 -15.07
C GLY A 404 -7.02 -2.88 -15.90
N VAL A 405 -5.76 -2.48 -15.66
CA VAL A 405 -5.11 -1.38 -16.38
C VAL A 405 -4.77 -1.82 -17.79
N ALA A 406 -4.03 -2.94 -17.93
CA ALA A 406 -3.66 -3.44 -19.24
C ALA A 406 -4.87 -3.80 -20.09
N GLU A 407 -5.94 -4.34 -19.50
CA GLU A 407 -7.19 -4.63 -20.21
C GLU A 407 -7.90 -3.34 -20.67
N ALA A 408 -7.92 -2.31 -19.84
CA ALA A 408 -8.51 -1.02 -20.20
C ALA A 408 -7.75 -0.35 -21.35
N VAL A 409 -6.42 -0.31 -21.27
CA VAL A 409 -5.55 0.24 -22.32
C VAL A 409 -5.69 -0.56 -23.60
N LYS A 410 -5.67 -1.89 -23.52
CA LYS A 410 -5.86 -2.78 -24.68
C LYS A 410 -7.19 -2.50 -25.39
N LYS A 411 -8.31 -2.50 -24.66
CA LYS A 411 -9.63 -2.26 -25.26
C LYS A 411 -9.74 -0.87 -25.90
N THR A 412 -9.15 0.13 -25.26
CA THR A 412 -9.14 1.51 -25.76
C THR A 412 -8.28 1.62 -27.01
N ALA A 413 -7.08 1.05 -27.01
CA ALA A 413 -6.18 1.02 -28.16
C ALA A 413 -6.78 0.23 -29.34
N GLN A 414 -7.43 -0.91 -29.10
CA GLN A 414 -8.13 -1.67 -30.15
C GLN A 414 -9.31 -0.93 -30.76
N ARG A 415 -9.92 0.00 -30.01
CA ARG A 415 -10.96 0.88 -30.58
C ARG A 415 -10.36 1.96 -31.48
N LEU A 416 -9.20 2.49 -31.13
CA LEU A 416 -8.47 3.49 -31.93
C LEU A 416 -7.85 2.88 -33.19
N ASP A 417 -7.28 1.68 -33.08
CA ASP A 417 -6.73 0.90 -34.19
C ASP A 417 -7.18 -0.57 -34.09
N PRO A 418 -8.32 -0.93 -34.72
CA PRO A 418 -8.85 -2.29 -34.71
C PRO A 418 -7.94 -3.35 -35.37
N SER A 419 -6.99 -2.92 -36.21
CA SER A 419 -6.05 -3.83 -36.86
C SER A 419 -4.91 -4.28 -35.95
N ARG A 420 -4.75 -3.61 -34.81
CA ARG A 420 -3.64 -3.83 -33.89
C ARG A 420 -3.87 -5.04 -32.99
N GLU A 421 -3.00 -6.04 -33.10
CA GLU A 421 -2.89 -7.08 -32.08
C GLU A 421 -2.04 -6.58 -30.90
N ILE A 422 -2.60 -6.64 -29.69
CA ILE A 422 -1.98 -6.13 -28.47
C ILE A 422 -1.84 -7.27 -27.47
N GLN A 423 -0.60 -7.61 -27.16
CA GLN A 423 -0.24 -8.60 -26.16
C GLN A 423 -0.05 -7.90 -24.81
N ILE A 424 -0.64 -8.47 -23.76
CA ILE A 424 -0.56 -7.92 -22.41
C ILE A 424 0.01 -8.96 -21.45
N GLU A 425 0.77 -8.51 -20.47
CA GLU A 425 1.17 -9.35 -19.34
C GLU A 425 1.14 -8.56 -18.05
N SER A 426 0.53 -9.14 -17.02
CA SER A 426 0.35 -8.50 -15.73
C SER A 426 1.12 -9.25 -14.64
N ALA A 427 1.87 -8.52 -13.83
CA ALA A 427 2.51 -9.02 -12.62
C ALA A 427 1.80 -8.48 -11.37
N SER A 428 1.60 -9.38 -10.39
CA SER A 428 0.73 -9.13 -9.24
C SER A 428 1.44 -9.43 -7.92
N ASN A 429 2.52 -8.69 -7.68
CA ASN A 429 3.32 -8.50 -6.45
C ASN A 429 4.73 -8.10 -6.90
N LEU A 430 5.54 -7.52 -6.00
CA LEU A 430 6.88 -7.07 -6.40
C LEU A 430 7.85 -8.19 -6.84
N HIS A 431 7.72 -9.43 -6.35
CA HIS A 431 8.58 -10.54 -6.81
C HIS A 431 8.31 -10.86 -8.28
N ASP A 432 7.02 -10.95 -8.65
CA ASP A 432 6.59 -11.19 -10.02
C ASP A 432 6.89 -9.99 -10.91
N CYS A 433 6.77 -8.76 -10.39
CA CYS A 433 7.15 -7.55 -11.11
C CYS A 433 8.65 -7.54 -11.47
N VAL A 434 9.52 -7.89 -10.51
CA VAL A 434 10.97 -8.00 -10.77
C VAL A 434 11.24 -9.11 -11.79
N LYS A 435 10.54 -10.24 -11.71
CA LYS A 435 10.66 -11.33 -12.69
C LYS A 435 10.21 -10.89 -14.09
N LEU A 436 9.08 -10.19 -14.19
CA LEU A 436 8.54 -9.67 -15.45
C LEU A 436 9.54 -8.71 -16.11
N MET A 437 10.10 -7.77 -15.33
CA MET A 437 11.08 -6.83 -15.85
C MET A 437 12.39 -7.49 -16.27
N ARG A 438 12.83 -8.56 -15.59
CA ARG A 438 13.96 -9.39 -16.05
C ARG A 438 13.70 -10.06 -17.40
N LEU A 439 12.48 -10.56 -17.63
CA LEU A 439 12.10 -11.15 -18.92
C LEU A 439 12.04 -10.09 -20.01
N ALA A 440 11.49 -8.91 -19.70
CA ALA A 440 11.44 -7.78 -20.63
C ALA A 440 12.84 -7.28 -21.00
N LYS A 441 13.74 -7.13 -20.01
CA LYS A 441 15.16 -6.81 -20.25
C LYS A 441 15.86 -7.84 -21.16
N ALA A 442 15.44 -9.11 -21.10
CA ALA A 442 15.98 -10.17 -21.94
C ALA A 442 15.34 -10.25 -23.34
N GLY A 443 14.53 -9.26 -23.75
CA GLY A 443 13.85 -9.23 -25.05
C GLY A 443 12.68 -10.21 -25.20
N LYS A 444 12.23 -10.83 -24.09
CA LYS A 444 11.17 -11.85 -24.12
C LYS A 444 9.75 -11.25 -24.07
N LYS A 445 9.65 -9.92 -24.07
CA LYS A 445 8.39 -9.17 -23.94
C LYS A 445 8.25 -8.08 -25.01
N ASP A 446 8.97 -8.21 -26.11
CA ASP A 446 8.90 -7.23 -27.20
C ASP A 446 7.49 -7.26 -27.83
N GLY A 447 6.91 -6.07 -28.05
CA GLY A 447 5.53 -5.85 -28.46
C GLY A 447 4.50 -5.86 -27.33
N TYR A 448 4.89 -6.10 -26.07
CA TYR A 448 3.93 -6.24 -24.96
C TYR A 448 3.62 -4.90 -24.29
N LEU A 449 2.40 -4.81 -23.79
CA LEU A 449 2.02 -3.93 -22.70
C LEU A 449 2.17 -4.68 -21.36
N LEU A 450 2.98 -4.14 -20.46
CA LEU A 450 3.32 -4.75 -19.18
C LEU A 450 2.64 -4.00 -18.03
N GLU A 451 1.74 -4.65 -17.33
CA GLU A 451 1.15 -4.11 -16.10
C GLU A 451 1.91 -4.61 -14.89
N GLY A 452 2.42 -3.68 -14.08
CA GLY A 452 3.07 -4.00 -12.82
C GLY A 452 2.29 -3.49 -11.61
N MET A 453 1.80 -4.41 -10.78
CA MET A 453 1.14 -4.10 -9.52
C MET A 453 1.97 -4.61 -8.34
N ALA A 454 2.45 -3.69 -7.50
CA ALA A 454 3.28 -4.05 -6.35
C ALA A 454 2.56 -4.88 -5.28
N CYS A 455 1.23 -4.75 -5.19
CA CYS A 455 0.39 -5.49 -4.24
C CYS A 455 -0.26 -6.71 -4.92
N PRO A 456 -0.38 -7.85 -4.21
CA PRO A 456 -1.13 -9.00 -4.71
C PRO A 456 -2.57 -8.62 -5.07
N ASN A 457 -3.02 -9.02 -6.26
CA ASN A 457 -4.31 -8.73 -6.86
C ASN A 457 -4.61 -7.24 -7.14
N GLY A 458 -3.61 -6.34 -7.04
CA GLY A 458 -3.76 -4.91 -7.34
C GLY A 458 -4.09 -4.06 -6.12
N CYS A 459 -4.58 -2.84 -6.37
CA CYS A 459 -4.87 -1.83 -5.34
C CYS A 459 -5.93 -2.28 -4.32
N VAL A 460 -6.82 -3.19 -4.70
CA VAL A 460 -7.84 -3.78 -3.80
C VAL A 460 -7.29 -4.53 -2.59
N ALA A 461 -6.00 -4.90 -2.58
CA ALA A 461 -5.31 -5.48 -1.42
C ALA A 461 -4.06 -4.67 -1.04
N GLY A 462 -4.12 -3.35 -1.26
CA GLY A 462 -3.11 -2.40 -0.81
C GLY A 462 -2.98 -2.37 0.73
N PRO A 463 -1.89 -1.81 1.25
CA PRO A 463 -1.58 -1.83 2.69
C PRO A 463 -2.55 -1.02 3.57
N GLY A 464 -3.36 -0.14 2.97
CA GLY A 464 -4.32 0.71 3.67
C GLY A 464 -5.78 0.33 3.45
N THR A 465 -6.08 -0.92 3.10
CA THR A 465 -7.46 -1.42 2.92
C THR A 465 -8.09 -1.89 4.23
N LEU A 466 -9.41 -1.83 4.33
CA LEU A 466 -10.20 -2.20 5.52
C LEU A 466 -10.86 -3.58 5.41
N ALA A 467 -11.11 -4.04 4.19
CA ALA A 467 -11.86 -5.26 3.90
C ALA A 467 -11.02 -6.29 3.14
N SER A 468 -11.47 -7.54 3.15
CA SER A 468 -10.83 -8.64 2.43
C SER A 468 -10.93 -8.46 0.92
N TYR A 469 -9.93 -9.01 0.21
CA TYR A 469 -9.86 -8.97 -1.24
C TYR A 469 -11.15 -9.48 -1.91
N ASN A 470 -11.64 -10.65 -1.48
CA ASN A 470 -12.80 -11.28 -2.11
C ASN A 470 -14.07 -10.43 -2.04
N ARG A 471 -14.26 -9.73 -0.91
CA ARG A 471 -15.40 -8.83 -0.73
C ARG A 471 -15.29 -7.61 -1.63
N VAL A 472 -14.14 -6.95 -1.60
CA VAL A 472 -13.87 -5.74 -2.39
C VAL A 472 -13.96 -6.05 -3.88
N LYS A 473 -13.38 -7.16 -4.34
CA LYS A 473 -13.45 -7.63 -5.74
C LYS A 473 -14.89 -7.79 -6.22
N LYS A 474 -15.73 -8.46 -5.43
CA LYS A 474 -17.14 -8.68 -5.78
C LYS A 474 -17.88 -7.34 -5.91
N ALA A 475 -17.72 -6.47 -4.92
CA ALA A 475 -18.41 -5.19 -4.88
C ALA A 475 -17.96 -4.26 -6.03
N ILE A 476 -16.67 -4.26 -6.39
CA ILE A 476 -16.17 -3.51 -7.55
C ILE A 476 -16.74 -4.07 -8.86
N ALA A 477 -16.84 -5.39 -9.01
CA ALA A 477 -17.43 -5.97 -10.21
C ALA A 477 -18.90 -5.55 -10.41
N GLU A 478 -19.66 -5.47 -9.32
CA GLU A 478 -21.04 -4.98 -9.33
C GLU A 478 -21.11 -3.47 -9.66
N PHE A 479 -20.30 -2.65 -8.99
CA PHE A 479 -20.26 -1.19 -9.20
C PHE A 479 -19.75 -0.80 -10.60
N LYS A 480 -18.84 -1.59 -11.16
CA LYS A 480 -18.38 -1.46 -12.54
C LYS A 480 -19.55 -1.61 -13.52
N ASN A 481 -20.39 -2.63 -13.35
CA ASN A 481 -21.53 -2.90 -14.24
C ASN A 481 -22.66 -1.87 -14.10
N GLN A 482 -22.65 -1.05 -13.04
CA GLN A 482 -23.59 0.04 -12.82
C GLN A 482 -23.16 1.37 -13.45
N SER A 483 -21.97 1.44 -14.06
CA SER A 483 -21.52 2.65 -14.74
C SER A 483 -22.39 2.93 -15.97
N ALA A 484 -22.80 4.19 -16.13
CA ALA A 484 -23.48 4.68 -17.33
C ALA A 484 -22.57 4.68 -18.57
N TYR A 485 -21.25 4.61 -18.38
CA TYR A 485 -20.26 4.65 -19.45
C TYR A 485 -19.51 3.31 -19.54
N SER A 486 -19.47 2.71 -20.73
CA SER A 486 -18.74 1.44 -20.91
C SER A 486 -17.23 1.68 -21.00
N THR A 487 -16.82 2.72 -21.72
CA THR A 487 -15.43 3.09 -21.98
C THR A 487 -15.20 4.59 -21.77
N PRO A 488 -13.93 5.06 -21.73
CA PRO A 488 -13.60 6.48 -21.64
C PRO A 488 -14.25 7.36 -22.73
N PHE A 489 -14.50 6.80 -23.91
CA PHE A 489 -15.05 7.56 -25.04
C PHE A 489 -16.48 8.06 -24.78
N GLU A 490 -17.29 7.28 -24.05
CA GLU A 490 -18.66 7.69 -23.71
C GLU A 490 -18.72 8.64 -22.51
N ASN A 491 -17.63 8.79 -21.75
CA ASN A 491 -17.64 9.60 -20.54
C ASN A 491 -17.71 11.09 -20.87
N GLU A 492 -18.86 11.71 -20.63
CA GLU A 492 -19.13 13.13 -20.91
C GLU A 492 -18.28 14.10 -20.07
N LYS A 493 -17.70 13.62 -18.95
CA LYS A 493 -16.83 14.44 -18.11
C LYS A 493 -15.42 14.60 -18.68
N ILE A 494 -15.04 13.79 -19.67
CA ILE A 494 -13.72 13.82 -20.31
C ILE A 494 -13.77 14.77 -21.50
N ARG A 495 -12.75 15.62 -21.65
CA ARG A 495 -12.67 16.57 -22.76
C ARG A 495 -12.62 15.84 -24.11
N GLU A 496 -13.30 16.39 -25.10
CA GLU A 496 -13.43 15.78 -26.43
C GLU A 496 -12.09 15.68 -27.20
N ASP A 497 -11.13 16.55 -26.92
CA ASP A 497 -9.80 16.49 -27.54
C ASP A 497 -9.00 15.27 -27.08
N LEU A 498 -9.20 14.81 -25.84
CA LEU A 498 -8.56 13.59 -25.32
C LEU A 498 -9.14 12.31 -25.93
N LYS A 499 -10.36 12.37 -26.46
CA LYS A 499 -11.05 11.23 -27.09
C LYS A 499 -10.72 11.05 -28.58
N ARG A 500 -10.10 12.05 -29.21
CA ARG A 500 -9.79 12.07 -30.64
C ARG A 500 -8.44 11.46 -30.98
#